data_AF-A0A9N8ED46-F1
#
_entry.id   AF-A0A9N8ED46-F1
#
_cell.length_a   1.000
_cell.length_b   1.000
_cell.length_c   1.000
_cell.angle_alpha   90.00
_cell.angle_beta   90.00
_cell.angle_gamma   90.00
#
_symmetry.space_group_name_H-M   'P 1'
#
loop_
_entity.id
_entity.type
_entity.pdbx_description
1 polymer ?
#
loop_
_entity_poly.entity_id
_entity_poly.type
_entity_poly.pdbx_seq_one_letter_code
_entity_poly.pdbx_strand_id
1 'polypeptide(L)'
;MSNPLLDSILGSHQSQNLILSPPSQSKAKHSIFNKKENEPIAIILLPGCQLKPEQYRGVAEAVQQASNQEIWVAVTKFPLNVANPLVAPEAVKEAFQQLKDQGYSGDKVFLGGHSLGGVVLPWVMDGDKGLRQDQVAGVIQLGSFLARDTQENAPIRKVPSLTLTGDLDGMVRTSRIAEDYHRHVIADAPEDKEASNDDDTRKLHHSVVLVEGMNHFGFVGGETPIMKRFRDLPQEIDHRDAVREVAETIADFIDVHQTGDPISKNKLLGRIDETTEYLKPLLTALQLEGSTHVGSDPTKGSPFVNKMQKELLSEHALPKVTVSNEFRASWYLNPFAKVPFFHPKVHSSKDYGSLEMETYADPVHEKTDACFDAGFFSNTVHELRCKFNSPQAVLQAATGDDRVKFDPCHNFAKDLNEKTLAWAMENAPTRVKRRYQQRGVQLVPGDDINHSSGPSWIWSYMNYENDPQDPNCRVVRSHTMATPTDHPIPAAGGKLYCKLLSPAKALDWMYTDSLRLKINPVEELVQSVLPKLRALGSRTAQASGQAQEAQP
;
A
#
# COMPACT_ATOMS: atom_id res chain seq x y z
N MET A 1 11.75 -28.72 -26.67
CA MET A 1 10.46 -29.27 -27.13
C MET A 1 9.42 -28.19 -26.90
N SER A 2 8.87 -27.60 -27.96
CA SER A 2 7.87 -26.53 -27.88
C SER A 2 6.57 -27.04 -27.26
N ASN A 3 5.90 -26.22 -26.47
CA ASN A 3 4.61 -26.54 -25.86
C ASN A 3 3.50 -26.06 -26.81
N PRO A 4 2.83 -26.95 -27.57
CA PRO A 4 1.85 -26.55 -28.60
C PRO A 4 0.63 -25.81 -28.04
N LEU A 5 0.39 -25.87 -26.72
CA LEU A 5 -0.65 -25.10 -26.05
C LEU A 5 -0.27 -23.60 -25.90
N LEU A 6 1.02 -23.31 -25.74
CA LEU A 6 1.54 -21.93 -25.72
C LEU A 6 1.50 -21.33 -27.13
N ASP A 7 1.88 -22.12 -28.14
CA ASP A 7 1.89 -21.68 -29.54
C ASP A 7 0.46 -21.44 -30.08
N SER A 8 -0.56 -22.16 -29.58
CA SER A 8 -1.96 -21.90 -29.98
C SER A 8 -2.59 -20.69 -29.28
N ILE A 9 -2.10 -20.30 -28.11
CA ILE A 9 -2.53 -19.07 -27.40
C ILE A 9 -1.81 -17.84 -27.96
N LEU A 10 -0.58 -18.01 -28.45
CA LEU A 10 0.25 -16.98 -29.07
C LEU A 10 0.05 -16.85 -30.59
N GLY A 11 -0.93 -17.56 -31.16
CA GLY A 11 -1.26 -17.53 -32.58
C GLY A 11 -1.41 -16.10 -33.10
N SER A 12 -0.77 -15.81 -34.24
CA SER A 12 -0.55 -14.49 -34.85
C SER A 12 -1.84 -13.71 -35.16
N HIS A 13 -2.45 -13.14 -34.13
CA HIS A 13 -3.35 -12.01 -34.31
C HIS A 13 -2.50 -10.75 -34.33
N GLN A 14 -2.18 -10.27 -35.53
CA GLN A 14 -1.76 -8.88 -35.72
C GLN A 14 -2.89 -7.99 -35.23
N SER A 15 -2.80 -7.60 -33.97
CA SER A 15 -3.80 -6.78 -33.31
C SER A 15 -3.17 -5.41 -33.13
N GLN A 16 -3.69 -4.42 -33.83
CA GLN A 16 -3.11 -3.07 -33.87
C GLN A 16 -3.26 -2.38 -32.51
N ASN A 17 -2.21 -1.66 -32.07
CA ASN A 17 -2.27 -0.77 -30.92
C ASN A 17 -3.16 0.44 -31.23
N LEU A 18 -3.66 1.11 -30.19
CA LEU A 18 -4.31 2.41 -30.36
C LEU A 18 -3.23 3.49 -30.46
N ILE A 19 -3.13 4.14 -31.63
CA ILE A 19 -2.24 5.28 -31.85
C ILE A 19 -3.09 6.56 -31.98
N LEU A 20 -2.73 7.59 -31.21
CA LEU A 20 -3.34 8.90 -31.24
C LEU A 20 -2.27 9.94 -31.58
N SER A 21 -2.41 10.54 -32.77
CA SER A 21 -1.61 11.69 -33.17
C SER A 21 -2.10 12.95 -32.43
N PRO A 22 -1.24 13.96 -32.26
CA PRO A 22 -1.64 15.27 -31.76
C PRO A 22 -2.79 15.84 -32.60
N PRO A 23 -3.73 16.60 -31.99
CA PRO A 23 -4.73 17.33 -32.74
C PRO A 23 -4.06 18.27 -33.74
N SER A 24 -4.55 18.33 -34.99
CA SER A 24 -4.06 19.30 -35.97
C SER A 24 -4.37 20.73 -35.47
N GLN A 25 -3.42 21.37 -34.77
CA GLN A 25 -3.61 22.74 -34.34
C GLN A 25 -3.66 23.63 -35.58
N SER A 26 -4.78 24.32 -35.80
CA SER A 26 -4.77 25.48 -36.70
C SER A 26 -3.81 26.48 -36.09
N LYS A 27 -2.64 26.68 -36.70
CA LYS A 27 -1.59 27.60 -36.25
C LYS A 27 -2.16 29.02 -36.06
N ALA A 28 -2.70 29.32 -34.88
CA ALA A 28 -3.02 30.68 -34.50
C ALA A 28 -1.68 31.40 -34.31
N LYS A 29 -1.39 32.33 -35.23
CA LYS A 29 -0.20 33.18 -35.21
C LYS A 29 -0.22 34.06 -33.96
N HIS A 30 0.36 33.59 -32.86
CA HIS A 30 0.79 34.45 -31.77
C HIS A 30 2.32 34.59 -31.78
N SER A 31 2.74 35.83 -31.55
CA SER A 31 4.07 36.37 -31.81
C SER A 31 5.16 35.69 -30.99
N ILE A 32 6.28 35.49 -31.67
CA ILE A 32 7.44 34.68 -31.31
C ILE A 32 8.28 35.36 -30.21
N PHE A 33 8.47 34.68 -29.08
CA PHE A 33 9.76 34.61 -28.41
C PHE A 33 10.34 33.21 -28.69
N ASN A 34 11.64 33.13 -28.98
CA ASN A 34 12.39 31.94 -29.38
C ASN A 34 12.06 30.67 -28.55
N LYS A 35 10.99 29.94 -28.91
CA LYS A 35 10.86 28.52 -28.60
C LYS A 35 11.86 27.84 -29.52
N LYS A 36 12.91 27.20 -28.97
CA LYS A 36 13.51 26.05 -29.66
C LYS A 36 12.34 25.20 -30.13
N GLU A 37 12.35 24.75 -31.39
CA GLU A 37 11.36 23.79 -31.86
C GLU A 37 11.36 22.62 -30.87
N ASN A 38 10.32 22.52 -30.04
CA ASN A 38 10.26 21.51 -28.99
C ASN A 38 10.10 20.17 -29.72
N GLU A 39 11.06 19.27 -29.51
CA GLU A 39 10.98 17.91 -30.02
C GLU A 39 9.66 17.27 -29.56
N PRO A 40 8.89 16.62 -30.44
CA PRO A 40 7.63 16.02 -30.03
C PRO A 40 7.89 14.96 -28.96
N ILE A 41 6.94 14.82 -28.04
CA ILE A 41 7.01 13.85 -26.94
C ILE A 41 6.01 12.74 -27.22
N ALA A 42 6.37 11.50 -26.88
CA ALA A 42 5.45 10.37 -26.95
C ALA A 42 5.21 9.75 -25.57
N ILE A 43 4.01 9.21 -25.37
CA ILE A 43 3.64 8.36 -24.24
C ILE A 43 3.30 6.97 -24.79
N ILE A 44 3.92 5.92 -24.25
CA ILE A 44 3.50 4.54 -24.49
C ILE A 44 2.87 4.02 -23.20
N LEU A 45 1.56 3.74 -23.23
CA LEU A 45 0.75 3.34 -22.08
C LEU A 45 0.44 1.84 -22.11
N LEU A 46 0.69 1.16 -21.01
CA LEU A 46 0.30 -0.23 -20.77
C LEU A 46 -1.03 -0.29 -20.01
N PRO A 47 -2.07 -0.94 -20.58
CA PRO A 47 -3.36 -1.03 -19.92
C PRO A 47 -3.31 -1.93 -18.67
N GLY A 48 -4.27 -1.71 -17.78
CA GLY A 48 -4.54 -2.57 -16.64
C GLY A 48 -5.19 -3.88 -17.05
N CYS A 49 -5.22 -4.83 -16.11
CA CYS A 49 -5.75 -6.17 -16.37
C CYS A 49 -7.21 -6.10 -16.85
N GLN A 50 -7.49 -6.79 -17.95
CA GLN A 50 -8.80 -6.87 -18.62
C GLN A 50 -9.33 -5.56 -19.21
N LEU A 51 -8.49 -4.53 -19.35
CA LEU A 51 -8.87 -3.25 -19.97
C LEU A 51 -8.40 -3.19 -21.42
N LYS A 52 -9.26 -2.68 -22.30
CA LYS A 52 -8.93 -2.51 -23.72
C LYS A 52 -8.23 -1.16 -23.94
N PRO A 53 -7.33 -1.06 -24.96
CA PRO A 53 -6.66 0.20 -25.29
C PRO A 53 -7.61 1.38 -25.50
N GLU A 54 -8.78 1.14 -26.13
CA GLU A 54 -9.75 2.19 -26.47
C GLU A 54 -10.34 2.87 -25.23
N GLN A 55 -10.32 2.22 -24.07
CA GLN A 55 -10.83 2.80 -22.82
C GLN A 55 -9.95 3.93 -22.29
N TYR A 56 -8.71 4.04 -22.77
CA TYR A 56 -7.77 5.09 -22.40
C TYR A 56 -7.81 6.29 -23.34
N ARG A 57 -8.63 6.24 -24.40
CA ARG A 57 -8.74 7.35 -25.36
C ARG A 57 -9.06 8.68 -24.70
N GLY A 58 -10.03 8.69 -23.78
CA GLY A 58 -10.47 9.93 -23.11
C GLY A 58 -9.37 10.62 -22.31
N VAL A 59 -8.58 9.84 -21.55
CA VAL A 59 -7.44 10.40 -20.80
C VAL A 59 -6.30 10.81 -21.72
N ALA A 60 -6.01 10.03 -22.76
CA ALA A 60 -4.96 10.36 -23.72
C ALA A 60 -5.26 11.67 -24.46
N GLU A 61 -6.47 11.84 -24.98
CA GLU A 61 -6.92 13.07 -25.66
C GLU A 61 -6.92 14.26 -24.68
N ALA A 62 -7.29 14.06 -23.42
CA ALA A 62 -7.24 15.10 -22.40
C ALA A 62 -5.80 15.53 -22.08
N VAL A 63 -4.83 14.59 -21.99
CA VAL A 63 -3.41 14.91 -21.77
C VAL A 63 -2.86 15.75 -22.93
N GLN A 64 -3.19 15.40 -24.17
CA GLN A 64 -2.80 16.16 -25.36
C GLN A 64 -3.35 17.59 -25.36
N GLN A 65 -4.53 17.80 -24.77
CA GLN A 65 -5.14 19.12 -24.65
C GLN A 65 -4.56 19.95 -23.49
N ALA A 66 -4.11 19.29 -22.41
CA ALA A 66 -3.62 19.94 -21.21
C ALA A 66 -2.15 20.38 -21.29
N SER A 67 -1.32 19.66 -22.06
CA SER A 67 0.11 19.96 -22.18
C SER A 67 0.40 21.06 -23.20
N ASN A 68 1.48 21.82 -22.95
CA ASN A 68 2.02 22.79 -23.90
C ASN A 68 2.90 22.15 -25.00
N GLN A 69 3.05 20.82 -24.97
CA GLN A 69 3.87 20.05 -25.89
C GLN A 69 3.01 19.33 -26.95
N GLU A 70 3.66 18.98 -28.05
CA GLU A 70 3.10 18.06 -29.02
C GLU A 70 3.22 16.63 -28.48
N ILE A 71 2.14 16.11 -27.87
CA ILE A 71 2.11 14.76 -27.29
C ILE A 71 1.50 13.76 -28.26
N TRP A 72 2.27 12.71 -28.56
CA TRP A 72 1.84 11.49 -29.23
C TRP A 72 1.51 10.43 -28.18
N VAL A 73 0.46 9.62 -28.39
CA VAL A 73 0.11 8.55 -27.45
C VAL A 73 -0.08 7.23 -28.18
N ALA A 74 0.56 6.19 -27.67
CA ALA A 74 0.30 4.80 -28.04
C ALA A 74 -0.20 4.04 -26.81
N VAL A 75 -1.30 3.30 -26.95
CA VAL A 75 -1.78 2.38 -25.91
C VAL A 75 -1.63 0.95 -26.42
N THR A 76 -0.77 0.20 -25.72
CA THR A 76 -0.39 -1.16 -26.10
C THR A 76 -1.56 -2.13 -25.96
N LYS A 77 -1.59 -3.14 -26.83
CA LYS A 77 -2.57 -4.22 -26.80
C LYS A 77 -1.91 -5.54 -26.40
N PHE A 78 -2.61 -6.31 -25.56
CA PHE A 78 -2.13 -7.59 -25.07
C PHE A 78 -3.14 -8.72 -25.31
N PRO A 79 -2.67 -9.97 -25.53
CA PRO A 79 -3.54 -11.13 -25.49
C PRO A 79 -4.35 -11.17 -24.20
N LEU A 80 -5.65 -11.44 -24.31
CA LEU A 80 -6.61 -11.44 -23.19
C LEU A 80 -6.71 -10.13 -22.41
N ASN A 81 -6.15 -9.03 -22.93
CA ASN A 81 -6.02 -7.73 -22.26
C ASN A 81 -5.24 -7.83 -20.93
N VAL A 82 -4.18 -8.64 -20.88
CA VAL A 82 -3.34 -8.78 -19.69
C VAL A 82 -1.89 -8.50 -20.06
N ALA A 83 -1.33 -7.42 -19.51
CA ALA A 83 0.09 -7.13 -19.64
C ALA A 83 0.90 -8.19 -18.90
N ASN A 84 1.48 -9.14 -19.62
CA ASN A 84 2.34 -10.19 -19.08
C ASN A 84 3.81 -9.79 -19.28
N PRO A 85 4.67 -9.88 -18.23
CA PRO A 85 6.10 -9.57 -18.33
C PRO A 85 6.84 -10.23 -19.51
N LEU A 86 6.38 -11.39 -19.99
CA LEU A 86 7.02 -12.09 -21.12
C LEU A 86 6.79 -11.43 -22.48
N VAL A 87 5.66 -10.72 -22.67
CA VAL A 87 5.26 -10.12 -23.95
C VAL A 87 5.25 -8.60 -23.92
N ALA A 88 5.19 -8.00 -22.72
CA ALA A 88 5.20 -6.55 -22.53
C ALA A 88 6.38 -5.84 -23.20
N PRO A 89 7.63 -6.34 -23.12
CA PRO A 89 8.77 -5.66 -23.73
C PRO A 89 8.66 -5.53 -25.26
N GLU A 90 8.22 -6.60 -25.95
CA GLU A 90 8.07 -6.58 -27.42
C GLU A 90 6.90 -5.68 -27.85
N ALA A 91 5.77 -5.74 -27.15
CA ALA A 91 4.61 -4.89 -27.45
C ALA A 91 4.94 -3.38 -27.36
N VAL A 92 5.84 -3.01 -26.44
CA VAL A 92 6.29 -1.62 -26.28
C VAL A 92 7.26 -1.22 -27.40
N LYS A 93 8.16 -2.11 -27.84
CA LYS A 93 8.99 -1.87 -29.03
C LYS A 93 8.14 -1.69 -30.29
N GLU A 94 7.14 -2.55 -30.48
CA GLU A 94 6.19 -2.45 -31.59
C GLU A 94 5.41 -1.13 -31.54
N ALA A 95 4.93 -0.71 -30.36
CA ALA A 95 4.24 0.57 -30.19
C ALA A 95 5.16 1.76 -30.51
N PHE A 96 6.43 1.71 -30.07
CA PHE A 96 7.41 2.74 -30.40
C PHE A 96 7.68 2.82 -31.90
N GLN A 97 7.83 1.68 -32.58
CA GLN A 97 8.01 1.63 -34.03
C GLN A 97 6.76 2.15 -34.76
N GLN A 98 5.56 1.79 -34.32
CA GLN A 98 4.31 2.30 -34.90
C GLN A 98 4.18 3.81 -34.76
N LEU A 99 4.64 4.40 -33.64
CA LEU A 99 4.72 5.86 -33.50
C LEU A 99 5.66 6.46 -34.55
N LYS A 100 6.88 5.90 -34.70
CA LYS A 100 7.85 6.34 -35.73
C LYS A 100 7.26 6.25 -37.14
N ASP A 101 6.58 5.15 -37.47
CA ASP A 101 5.94 4.92 -38.76
C ASP A 101 4.81 5.92 -39.04
N GLN A 102 4.15 6.44 -38.00
CA GLN A 102 3.10 7.46 -38.09
C GLN A 102 3.64 8.91 -38.09
N GLY A 103 4.96 9.09 -38.07
CA GLY A 103 5.61 10.40 -38.20
C GLY A 103 6.11 11.00 -36.89
N TYR A 104 6.08 10.26 -35.78
CA TYR A 104 6.76 10.67 -34.55
C TYR A 104 8.27 10.78 -34.80
N SER A 105 8.84 11.99 -34.70
CA SER A 105 10.25 12.22 -35.01
C SER A 105 11.18 12.15 -33.80
N GLY A 106 10.66 12.25 -32.57
CA GLY A 106 11.48 12.28 -31.36
C GLY A 106 12.04 10.92 -30.94
N ASP A 107 13.09 10.89 -30.12
CA ASP A 107 13.81 9.65 -29.78
C ASP A 107 13.51 9.09 -28.38
N LYS A 108 12.72 9.82 -27.58
CA LYS A 108 12.41 9.44 -26.20
C LYS A 108 10.92 9.40 -25.93
N VAL A 109 10.50 8.48 -25.09
CA VAL A 109 9.10 8.35 -24.66
C VAL A 109 8.97 8.41 -23.15
N PHE A 110 7.80 8.85 -22.68
CA PHE A 110 7.34 8.52 -21.35
C PHE A 110 6.67 7.13 -21.38
N LEU A 111 7.06 6.26 -20.46
CA LEU A 111 6.44 4.95 -20.29
C LEU A 111 5.37 5.02 -19.22
N GLY A 112 4.12 4.78 -19.61
CA GLY A 112 2.97 4.76 -18.73
C GLY A 112 2.47 3.35 -18.46
N GLY A 113 1.88 3.11 -17.29
CA GLY A 113 1.18 1.87 -17.01
C GLY A 113 0.07 2.04 -15.96
N HIS A 114 -1.10 1.47 -16.23
CA HIS A 114 -2.22 1.44 -15.26
C HIS A 114 -2.30 0.09 -14.55
N SER A 115 -2.43 0.08 -13.22
CA SER A 115 -2.64 -1.14 -12.43
C SER A 115 -1.55 -2.18 -12.75
N LEU A 116 -1.91 -3.40 -13.16
CA LEU A 116 -0.96 -4.42 -13.63
C LEU A 116 0.01 -3.90 -14.73
N GLY A 117 -0.46 -3.02 -15.62
CA GLY A 117 0.38 -2.38 -16.63
C GLY A 117 1.49 -1.51 -16.04
N GLY A 118 1.26 -0.89 -14.88
CA GLY A 118 2.25 -0.12 -14.13
C GLY A 118 3.24 -1.04 -13.41
N VAL A 119 2.74 -2.14 -12.83
CA VAL A 119 3.59 -3.16 -12.20
C VAL A 119 4.61 -3.70 -13.20
N VAL A 120 4.25 -3.95 -14.46
CA VAL A 120 5.19 -4.56 -15.43
C VAL A 120 6.26 -3.61 -15.99
N LEU A 121 6.23 -2.31 -15.67
CA LEU A 121 7.16 -1.34 -16.25
C LEU A 121 8.65 -1.63 -15.99
N PRO A 122 9.09 -2.10 -14.80
CA PRO A 122 10.49 -2.48 -14.58
C PRO A 122 11.00 -3.54 -15.57
N TRP A 123 10.14 -4.49 -15.97
CA TRP A 123 10.48 -5.53 -16.95
C TRP A 123 10.57 -5.01 -18.38
N VAL A 124 9.78 -3.98 -18.71
CA VAL A 124 9.81 -3.31 -20.02
C VAL A 124 11.05 -2.42 -20.17
N MET A 125 11.59 -1.93 -19.07
CA MET A 125 12.82 -1.13 -19.04
C MET A 125 14.10 -1.97 -18.93
N ASP A 126 13.99 -3.30 -18.99
CA ASP A 126 15.12 -4.21 -19.10
C ASP A 126 15.65 -4.18 -20.55
N GLY A 127 16.71 -3.41 -20.78
CA GLY A 127 17.13 -2.88 -22.09
C GLY A 127 17.43 -3.91 -23.18
N ASP A 128 17.65 -5.18 -22.84
CA ASP A 128 17.81 -6.25 -23.84
C ASP A 128 16.47 -6.68 -24.46
N LYS A 129 15.37 -6.52 -23.71
CA LYS A 129 14.05 -7.04 -24.08
C LYS A 129 13.07 -5.95 -24.46
N GLY A 130 13.15 -4.76 -23.86
CA GLY A 130 12.21 -3.66 -24.11
C GLY A 130 12.88 -2.39 -24.62
N LEU A 131 12.53 -1.24 -24.06
CA LEU A 131 13.18 0.03 -24.43
C LEU A 131 14.49 0.18 -23.68
N ARG A 132 15.49 0.76 -24.35
CA ARG A 132 16.73 1.13 -23.68
C ARG A 132 16.49 2.33 -22.75
N GLN A 133 17.27 2.43 -21.68
CA GLN A 133 17.11 3.51 -20.69
C GLN A 133 17.25 4.92 -21.32
N ASP A 134 18.12 5.10 -22.32
CA ASP A 134 18.30 6.37 -23.05
C ASP A 134 17.09 6.79 -23.89
N GLN A 135 16.16 5.86 -24.15
CA GLN A 135 14.91 6.08 -24.88
C GLN A 135 13.73 6.39 -23.94
N VAL A 136 13.92 6.35 -22.62
CA VAL A 136 12.85 6.61 -21.65
C VAL A 136 13.10 7.95 -20.96
N ALA A 137 12.23 8.93 -21.23
CA ALA A 137 12.30 10.27 -20.63
C ALA A 137 11.74 10.30 -19.20
N GLY A 138 10.82 9.39 -18.87
CA GLY A 138 10.19 9.30 -17.56
C GLY A 138 9.13 8.21 -17.53
N VAL A 139 8.57 7.98 -16.34
CA VAL A 139 7.64 6.89 -16.05
C VAL A 139 6.36 7.43 -15.42
N ILE A 140 5.21 6.91 -15.81
CA ILE A 140 3.89 7.32 -15.32
C ILE A 140 3.12 6.09 -14.84
N GLN A 141 2.89 6.00 -13.53
CA GLN A 141 2.21 4.89 -12.86
C GLN A 141 0.82 5.35 -12.46
N LEU A 142 -0.20 4.82 -13.11
CA LEU A 142 -1.60 5.14 -12.87
C LEU A 142 -2.22 4.05 -12.01
N GLY A 143 -2.77 4.36 -10.83
CA GLY A 143 -3.32 3.35 -9.93
C GLY A 143 -2.34 2.20 -9.70
N SER A 144 -1.06 2.53 -9.55
CA SER A 144 0.08 1.60 -9.46
C SER A 144 1.18 2.29 -8.65
N PHE A 145 2.26 1.58 -8.37
CA PHE A 145 3.39 2.03 -7.54
C PHE A 145 4.64 1.24 -7.91
N LEU A 146 5.80 1.66 -7.41
CA LEU A 146 7.04 0.93 -7.61
C LEU A 146 7.09 -0.26 -6.65
N ALA A 147 7.12 -1.47 -7.20
CA ALA A 147 7.12 -2.70 -6.42
C ALA A 147 8.36 -2.80 -5.52
N ARG A 148 8.21 -3.40 -4.34
CA ARG A 148 9.24 -3.46 -3.29
C ARG A 148 10.54 -4.13 -3.73
N ASP A 149 10.42 -5.11 -4.61
CA ASP A 149 11.50 -5.92 -5.19
C ASP A 149 12.23 -5.20 -6.34
N THR A 150 11.73 -4.04 -6.78
CA THR A 150 12.44 -3.16 -7.70
C THR A 150 13.77 -2.78 -7.05
N GLN A 151 14.87 -3.29 -7.60
CA GLN A 151 16.22 -3.02 -7.10
C GLN A 151 16.51 -1.52 -7.09
N GLU A 152 17.32 -1.05 -6.14
CA GLU A 152 17.75 0.35 -6.06
C GLU A 152 18.40 0.84 -7.35
N ASN A 153 19.14 -0.04 -8.03
CA ASN A 153 19.81 0.27 -9.29
C ASN A 153 18.93 0.04 -10.54
N ALA A 154 17.66 -0.31 -10.38
CA ALA A 154 16.77 -0.60 -11.49
C ALA A 154 16.64 0.63 -12.42
N PRO A 155 16.62 0.44 -13.75
CA PRO A 155 16.53 1.55 -14.71
C PRO A 155 15.35 2.51 -14.45
N ILE A 156 14.22 1.97 -13.98
CA ILE A 156 13.01 2.73 -13.64
C ILE A 156 13.23 3.80 -12.55
N ARG A 157 14.22 3.60 -11.66
CA ARG A 157 14.57 4.57 -10.61
C ARG A 157 15.53 5.67 -11.07
N LYS A 158 16.07 5.56 -12.29
CA LYS A 158 17.04 6.52 -12.84
C LYS A 158 16.41 7.59 -13.73
N VAL A 159 15.10 7.51 -13.93
CA VAL A 159 14.31 8.46 -14.72
C VAL A 159 13.24 9.07 -13.82
N PRO A 160 12.80 10.31 -14.10
CA PRO A 160 11.68 10.88 -13.36
C PRO A 160 10.46 9.98 -13.40
N SER A 161 9.76 9.83 -12.29
CA SER A 161 8.57 9.00 -12.16
C SER A 161 7.41 9.76 -11.53
N LEU A 162 6.21 9.55 -12.06
CA LEU A 162 4.95 9.99 -11.48
C LEU A 162 4.16 8.76 -11.00
N THR A 163 3.90 8.64 -9.71
CA THR A 163 2.87 7.78 -9.13
C THR A 163 1.60 8.62 -8.96
N LEU A 164 0.54 8.27 -9.69
CA LEU A 164 -0.74 8.98 -9.67
C LEU A 164 -1.87 7.99 -9.36
N THR A 165 -2.54 8.19 -8.23
CA THR A 165 -3.70 7.37 -7.85
C THR A 165 -4.84 8.19 -7.26
N GLY A 166 -5.97 7.56 -7.01
CA GLY A 166 -7.11 8.16 -6.34
C GLY A 166 -7.08 7.89 -4.84
N ASP A 167 -7.58 8.82 -4.03
CA ASP A 167 -7.70 8.60 -2.59
C ASP A 167 -8.81 7.60 -2.18
N LEU A 168 -9.60 7.16 -3.17
CA LEU A 168 -10.56 6.07 -3.10
C LEU A 168 -10.14 4.89 -3.98
N ASP A 169 -8.86 4.75 -4.33
CA ASP A 169 -8.38 3.53 -4.98
C ASP A 169 -8.49 2.36 -4.00
N GLY A 170 -9.49 1.51 -4.24
CA GLY A 170 -9.74 0.31 -3.46
C GLY A 170 -8.99 -0.91 -3.99
N MET A 171 -8.15 -0.79 -5.01
CA MET A 171 -7.28 -1.87 -5.49
C MET A 171 -5.82 -1.65 -5.10
N VAL A 172 -5.36 -0.41 -5.11
CA VAL A 172 -4.07 0.02 -4.57
C VAL A 172 -4.33 0.87 -3.33
N ARG A 173 -4.13 0.28 -2.16
CA ARG A 173 -4.40 0.94 -0.88
C ARG A 173 -3.57 2.20 -0.71
N THR A 174 -4.19 3.23 -0.12
CA THR A 174 -3.50 4.47 0.24
C THR A 174 -2.31 4.24 1.19
N SER A 175 -2.38 3.25 2.07
CA SER A 175 -1.27 2.84 2.94
C SER A 175 -0.06 2.31 2.16
N ARG A 176 -0.27 1.64 1.02
CA ARG A 176 0.81 1.23 0.11
C ARG A 176 1.41 2.42 -0.65
N ILE A 177 0.60 3.44 -0.96
CA ILE A 177 1.08 4.71 -1.54
C ILE A 177 1.85 5.54 -0.51
N ALA A 178 1.46 5.51 0.76
CA ALA A 178 2.25 6.10 1.85
C ALA A 178 3.64 5.46 1.92
N GLU A 179 3.71 4.12 1.81
CA GLU A 179 4.98 3.41 1.70
C GLU A 179 5.78 3.81 0.45
N ASP A 180 5.15 3.87 -0.73
CA ASP A 180 5.79 4.29 -1.99
C ASP A 180 6.40 5.70 -1.87
N TYR A 181 5.61 6.64 -1.33
CA TYR A 181 6.03 8.01 -1.05
C TYR A 181 7.21 8.06 -0.09
N HIS A 182 7.16 7.31 1.01
CA HIS A 182 8.27 7.27 1.96
C HIS A 182 9.54 6.75 1.28
N ARG A 183 9.47 5.63 0.56
CA ARG A 183 10.65 5.02 -0.03
C ARG A 183 11.30 5.93 -1.07
N HIS A 184 10.52 6.45 -1.99
CA HIS A 184 11.07 7.14 -3.16
C HIS A 184 11.19 8.65 -3.00
N VAL A 185 10.39 9.26 -2.12
CA VAL A 185 10.45 10.71 -1.88
C VAL A 185 11.19 11.05 -0.59
N ILE A 186 11.02 10.28 0.48
CA ILE A 186 11.66 10.61 1.78
C ILE A 186 13.02 9.93 1.92
N ALA A 187 13.10 8.62 1.70
CA ALA A 187 14.24 7.77 2.07
C ALA A 187 15.33 7.68 1.00
N ASP A 188 14.98 7.53 -0.28
CA ASP A 188 15.92 7.44 -1.42
C ASP A 188 16.63 8.80 -1.71
N ALA A 189 16.71 9.73 -0.75
CA ALA A 189 17.52 10.93 -0.89
C ALA A 189 19.01 10.52 -1.04
N PRO A 190 19.67 10.81 -2.17
CA PRO A 190 21.05 10.38 -2.36
C PRO A 190 21.94 10.95 -1.24
N GLU A 191 22.80 10.11 -0.67
CA GLU A 191 23.76 10.52 0.37
C GLU A 191 24.82 11.52 -0.15
N ASP A 192 24.90 11.72 -1.47
CA ASP A 192 25.81 12.67 -2.12
C ASP A 192 25.35 14.13 -1.95
N LYS A 193 25.81 14.69 -0.83
CA LYS A 193 25.53 15.99 -0.17
C LYS A 193 25.65 17.30 -0.96
N GLU A 194 25.81 17.31 -2.29
CA GLU A 194 26.04 18.59 -3.01
C GLU A 194 24.96 19.00 -4.03
N ALA A 195 24.07 18.10 -4.47
CA ALA A 195 23.08 18.43 -5.50
C ALA A 195 21.60 18.31 -5.07
N SER A 196 21.26 17.68 -3.95
CA SER A 196 19.87 17.26 -3.64
C SER A 196 19.30 17.70 -2.29
N ASN A 197 19.84 18.74 -1.65
CA ASN A 197 19.17 19.33 -0.48
C ASN A 197 17.91 20.13 -0.84
N ASP A 198 17.59 20.28 -2.13
CA ASP A 198 16.36 20.88 -2.60
C ASP A 198 15.22 19.84 -2.60
N ASP A 199 14.35 19.92 -1.59
CA ASP A 199 13.18 19.06 -1.42
C ASP A 199 12.29 19.02 -2.66
N ASP A 200 12.17 20.16 -3.37
CA ASP A 200 11.39 20.29 -4.60
C ASP A 200 11.95 19.40 -5.71
N THR A 201 13.27 19.43 -5.94
CA THR A 201 13.91 18.60 -6.98
C THR A 201 13.63 17.12 -6.77
N ARG A 202 13.67 16.66 -5.51
CA ARG A 202 13.38 15.26 -5.15
C ARG A 202 11.90 14.91 -5.36
N LYS A 203 10.99 15.75 -4.86
CA LYS A 203 9.54 15.62 -5.07
C LYS A 203 9.17 15.59 -6.55
N LEU A 204 9.83 16.40 -7.37
CA LEU A 204 9.60 16.44 -8.82
C LEU A 204 10.20 15.22 -9.53
N HIS A 205 11.32 14.68 -9.05
CA HIS A 205 11.91 13.47 -9.63
C HIS A 205 11.05 12.23 -9.35
N HIS A 206 10.52 12.09 -8.13
CA HIS A 206 9.61 11.02 -7.74
C HIS A 206 8.27 11.59 -7.29
N SER A 207 7.49 12.12 -8.23
CA SER A 207 6.20 12.74 -7.92
C SER A 207 5.17 11.69 -7.50
N VAL A 208 4.55 11.90 -6.34
CA VAL A 208 3.42 11.08 -5.87
C VAL A 208 2.22 12.00 -5.68
N VAL A 209 1.13 11.71 -6.39
CA VAL A 209 -0.08 12.53 -6.39
C VAL A 209 -1.32 11.67 -6.16
N LEU A 210 -2.19 12.15 -5.27
CA LEU A 210 -3.51 11.60 -5.01
C LEU A 210 -4.61 12.53 -5.52
N VAL A 211 -5.50 12.02 -6.37
CA VAL A 211 -6.71 12.72 -6.79
C VAL A 211 -7.83 12.45 -5.78
N GLU A 212 -8.33 13.51 -5.12
CA GLU A 212 -9.42 13.39 -4.16
C GLU A 212 -10.70 12.87 -4.82
N GLY A 213 -11.31 11.84 -4.21
CA GLY A 213 -12.57 11.26 -4.62
C GLY A 213 -12.50 10.37 -5.84
N MET A 214 -11.32 10.23 -6.47
CA MET A 214 -11.09 9.31 -7.58
C MET A 214 -10.88 7.88 -7.06
N ASN A 215 -11.38 6.87 -7.78
CA ASN A 215 -11.11 5.46 -7.50
C ASN A 215 -10.11 4.84 -8.49
N HIS A 216 -9.88 3.53 -8.40
CA HIS A 216 -8.87 2.86 -9.24
C HIS A 216 -9.11 3.04 -10.74
N PHE A 217 -10.37 3.14 -11.17
CA PHE A 217 -10.73 3.21 -12.59
C PHE A 217 -11.00 4.62 -13.09
N GLY A 218 -10.63 5.66 -12.32
CA GLY A 218 -10.75 7.06 -12.75
C GLY A 218 -9.98 7.38 -14.04
N PHE A 219 -9.02 6.54 -14.42
CA PHE A 219 -8.19 6.67 -15.62
C PHE A 219 -8.85 6.22 -16.93
N VAL A 220 -9.97 5.48 -16.86
CA VAL A 220 -10.52 4.79 -18.04
C VAL A 220 -12.01 5.04 -18.24
N GLY A 221 -12.40 5.22 -19.49
CA GLY A 221 -13.78 5.35 -19.90
C GLY A 221 -14.48 4.01 -20.18
N GLY A 222 -15.81 4.09 -20.31
CA GLY A 222 -16.66 2.99 -20.75
C GLY A 222 -16.97 1.95 -19.66
N GLU A 223 -17.51 0.82 -20.10
CA GLU A 223 -17.79 -0.31 -19.20
C GLU A 223 -16.49 -0.92 -18.70
N THR A 224 -16.43 -1.11 -17.40
CA THR A 224 -15.26 -1.66 -16.73
C THR A 224 -15.47 -3.12 -16.34
N PRO A 225 -14.41 -3.93 -16.32
CA PRO A 225 -14.49 -5.36 -16.04
C PRO A 225 -15.13 -5.68 -14.69
N ILE A 226 -15.53 -6.94 -14.53
CA ILE A 226 -16.14 -7.46 -13.29
C ILE A 226 -15.25 -7.18 -12.06
N MET A 227 -13.92 -7.03 -12.24
CA MET A 227 -12.99 -6.59 -11.19
C MET A 227 -13.40 -5.28 -10.47
N LYS A 228 -14.10 -4.34 -11.16
CA LYS A 228 -14.73 -3.16 -10.50
C LYS A 228 -15.67 -3.54 -9.37
N ARG A 229 -16.33 -4.70 -9.47
CA ARG A 229 -17.30 -5.17 -8.48
C ARG A 229 -16.64 -5.75 -7.24
N PHE A 230 -15.40 -6.20 -7.34
CA PHE A 230 -14.90 -7.10 -6.31
C PHE A 230 -14.36 -6.38 -5.09
N ARG A 231 -13.67 -5.22 -5.19
CA ARG A 231 -13.12 -4.48 -4.02
C ARG A 231 -12.74 -3.01 -4.25
N ASP A 232 -12.98 -2.43 -5.42
CA ASP A 232 -12.71 -0.99 -5.60
C ASP A 232 -13.74 -0.15 -4.83
N LEU A 233 -13.36 1.06 -4.44
CA LEU A 233 -14.28 1.96 -3.74
C LEU A 233 -15.08 2.79 -4.76
N PRO A 234 -16.27 3.29 -4.40
CA PRO A 234 -17.11 4.04 -5.31
C PRO A 234 -16.52 5.44 -5.43
N GLN A 235 -16.26 5.87 -6.67
CA GLN A 235 -15.80 7.22 -6.96
C GLN A 235 -16.79 8.27 -6.42
N GLU A 236 -16.26 9.36 -5.87
CA GLU A 236 -17.04 10.50 -5.35
C GLU A 236 -17.09 11.69 -6.33
N ILE A 237 -16.10 11.81 -7.22
CA ILE A 237 -16.07 12.85 -8.26
C ILE A 237 -16.68 12.33 -9.57
N ASP A 238 -17.11 13.23 -10.46
CA ASP A 238 -17.53 12.85 -11.81
C ASP A 238 -16.35 12.28 -12.60
N HIS A 239 -16.63 11.34 -13.50
CA HIS A 239 -15.58 10.73 -14.31
C HIS A 239 -14.86 11.74 -15.20
N ARG A 240 -15.54 12.77 -15.71
CA ARG A 240 -14.91 13.82 -16.51
C ARG A 240 -13.94 14.66 -15.68
N ASP A 241 -14.30 14.97 -14.44
CA ASP A 241 -13.42 15.67 -13.52
C ASP A 241 -12.20 14.81 -13.17
N ALA A 242 -12.39 13.52 -12.90
CA ALA A 242 -11.28 12.58 -12.68
C ALA A 242 -10.30 12.56 -13.88
N VAL A 243 -10.83 12.44 -15.10
CA VAL A 243 -10.01 12.46 -16.33
C VAL A 243 -9.26 13.78 -16.49
N ARG A 244 -9.90 14.92 -16.19
CA ARG A 244 -9.25 16.24 -16.24
C ARG A 244 -8.09 16.32 -15.24
N GLU A 245 -8.32 16.00 -13.97
CA GLU A 245 -7.27 16.07 -12.93
C GLU A 245 -6.08 15.15 -13.27
N VAL A 246 -6.36 13.94 -13.76
CA VAL A 246 -5.31 13.02 -14.22
C VAL A 246 -4.53 13.61 -15.37
N ALA A 247 -5.23 14.11 -16.39
CA ALA A 247 -4.61 14.63 -17.60
C ALA A 247 -3.73 15.86 -17.32
N GLU A 248 -4.23 16.80 -16.52
CA GLU A 248 -3.47 17.99 -16.11
C GLU A 248 -2.25 17.62 -15.28
N THR A 249 -2.36 16.63 -14.38
CA THR A 249 -1.21 16.18 -13.58
C THR A 249 -0.12 15.54 -14.45
N ILE A 250 -0.51 14.70 -15.41
CA ILE A 250 0.43 14.09 -16.36
C ILE A 250 1.08 15.17 -17.24
N ALA A 251 0.29 16.12 -17.75
CA ALA A 251 0.79 17.22 -18.55
C ALA A 251 1.79 18.08 -17.79
N ASP A 252 1.47 18.46 -16.54
CA ASP A 252 2.37 19.24 -15.70
C ASP A 252 3.68 18.50 -15.42
N PHE A 253 3.62 17.18 -15.15
CA PHE A 253 4.80 16.35 -14.98
C PHE A 253 5.69 16.31 -16.24
N ILE A 254 5.09 16.14 -17.41
CA ILE A 254 5.81 16.16 -18.69
C ILE A 254 6.44 17.54 -18.94
N ASP A 255 5.68 18.62 -18.77
CA ASP A 255 6.12 19.99 -19.05
C ASP A 255 7.28 20.41 -18.13
N VAL A 256 7.26 19.98 -16.86
CA VAL A 256 8.37 20.17 -15.91
C VAL A 256 9.64 19.48 -16.40
N HIS A 257 9.57 18.20 -16.74
CA HIS A 257 10.77 17.42 -17.07
C HIS A 257 11.31 17.65 -18.48
N GLN A 258 10.48 18.19 -19.38
CA GLN A 258 10.87 18.44 -20.77
C GLN A 258 11.29 19.88 -21.02
N THR A 259 10.60 20.85 -20.39
CA THR A 259 10.85 22.27 -20.64
C THR A 259 11.21 23.07 -19.40
N GLY A 260 11.12 22.48 -18.20
CA GLY A 260 11.31 23.21 -16.95
C GLY A 260 10.23 24.27 -16.73
N ASP A 261 9.01 24.04 -17.23
CA ASP A 261 7.94 25.04 -17.16
C ASP A 261 7.61 25.41 -15.70
N PRO A 262 7.77 26.69 -15.30
CA PRO A 262 7.62 27.09 -13.91
C PRO A 262 6.16 27.04 -13.42
N ILE A 263 5.17 27.18 -14.31
CA ILE A 263 3.76 27.13 -13.94
C ILE A 263 3.39 25.68 -13.61
N SER A 264 3.72 24.75 -14.50
CA SER A 264 3.54 23.31 -14.29
C SER A 264 4.33 22.81 -13.08
N LYS A 265 5.55 23.32 -12.85
CA LYS A 265 6.33 23.03 -11.64
C LYS A 265 5.54 23.37 -10.37
N ASN A 266 5.03 24.60 -10.29
CA ASN A 266 4.32 25.07 -9.10
C ASN A 266 3.00 24.30 -8.89
N LYS A 267 2.26 24.00 -9.96
CA LYS A 267 1.04 23.18 -9.88
C LYS A 267 1.32 21.77 -9.37
N LEU A 268 2.34 21.12 -9.94
CA LEU A 268 2.71 19.77 -9.56
C LEU A 268 3.19 19.70 -8.10
N LEU A 269 4.05 20.64 -7.67
CA LEU A 269 4.47 20.75 -6.27
C LEU A 269 3.28 20.94 -5.32
N GLY A 270 2.32 21.80 -5.68
CA GLY A 270 1.09 21.97 -4.89
C GLY A 270 0.31 20.67 -4.70
N ARG A 271 0.12 19.89 -5.77
CA ARG A 271 -0.54 18.57 -5.70
C ARG A 271 0.24 17.55 -4.85
N ILE A 272 1.58 17.60 -4.92
CA ILE A 272 2.44 16.74 -4.10
C ILE A 272 2.34 17.13 -2.62
N ASP A 273 2.31 18.42 -2.30
CA ASP A 273 2.19 18.91 -0.92
C ASP A 273 0.82 18.54 -0.32
N GLU A 274 -0.27 18.67 -1.09
CA GLU A 274 -1.60 18.19 -0.68
C GLU A 274 -1.61 16.68 -0.42
N THR A 275 -0.94 15.91 -1.28
CA THR A 275 -0.77 14.46 -1.12
C THR A 275 0.03 14.13 0.14
N THR A 276 1.11 14.88 0.39
CA THR A 276 1.98 14.72 1.56
C THR A 276 1.21 14.91 2.85
N GLU A 277 0.42 15.99 2.97
CA GLU A 277 -0.39 16.25 4.15
C GLU A 277 -1.49 15.19 4.34
N TYR A 278 -2.07 14.68 3.25
CA TYR A 278 -3.05 13.58 3.33
C TYR A 278 -2.46 12.24 3.79
N LEU A 279 -1.21 11.93 3.38
CA LEU A 279 -0.51 10.69 3.71
C LEU A 279 0.17 10.71 5.09
N LYS A 280 0.43 11.90 5.65
CA LYS A 280 1.15 12.11 6.91
C LYS A 280 0.60 11.30 8.10
N PRO A 281 -0.71 11.16 8.32
CA PRO A 281 -1.23 10.31 9.40
C PRO A 281 -0.86 8.83 9.22
N LEU A 282 -0.92 8.30 7.98
CA LEU A 282 -0.53 6.92 7.67
C LEU A 282 0.96 6.70 7.86
N LEU A 283 1.81 7.63 7.40
CA LEU A 283 3.26 7.58 7.61
C LEU A 283 3.61 7.54 9.11
N THR A 284 2.98 8.44 9.89
CA THR A 284 3.16 8.49 11.34
C THR A 284 2.71 7.18 11.99
N ALA A 285 1.58 6.62 11.55
CA ALA A 285 1.06 5.37 12.10
C ALA A 285 1.95 4.17 11.77
N LEU A 286 2.50 4.09 10.56
CA LEU A 286 3.45 3.05 10.14
C LEU A 286 4.77 3.15 10.94
N GLN A 287 5.24 4.37 11.24
CA GLN A 287 6.40 4.59 12.11
C GLN A 287 6.11 4.19 13.55
N LEU A 288 4.94 4.52 14.09
CA LEU A 288 4.51 4.10 15.43
C LEU A 288 4.36 2.58 15.53
N GLU A 289 3.86 1.92 14.48
CA GLU A 289 3.81 0.47 14.37
C GLU A 289 5.22 -0.16 14.39
N GLY A 290 6.23 0.57 13.92
CA GLY A 290 7.60 0.06 13.73
C GLY A 290 7.77 -0.66 12.39
N SER A 291 7.02 -0.25 11.37
CA SER A 291 7.07 -0.86 10.05
C SER A 291 8.43 -0.61 9.38
N THR A 292 9.08 -1.69 8.96
CA THR A 292 10.35 -1.67 8.22
C THR A 292 10.21 -1.03 6.85
N HIS A 293 8.98 -0.98 6.30
CA HIS A 293 8.69 -0.34 5.03
C HIS A 293 8.83 1.19 5.06
N VAL A 294 8.79 1.79 6.26
CA VAL A 294 9.01 3.23 6.47
C VAL A 294 10.28 3.55 7.24
N GLY A 295 11.32 2.72 7.05
CA GLY A 295 12.67 2.99 7.59
C GLY A 295 12.83 2.72 9.10
N SER A 296 11.88 2.02 9.72
CA SER A 296 12.04 1.61 11.12
C SER A 296 13.16 0.59 11.26
N ASP A 297 14.00 0.77 12.27
CA ASP A 297 15.07 -0.17 12.63
C ASP A 297 14.43 -1.51 13.06
N PRO A 298 14.64 -2.62 12.34
CA PRO A 298 14.01 -3.91 12.65
C PRO A 298 14.46 -4.49 13.99
N THR A 299 15.52 -3.96 14.60
CA THR A 299 16.00 -4.36 15.92
C THR A 299 15.30 -3.61 17.05
N LYS A 300 14.77 -2.41 16.75
CA LYS A 300 14.00 -1.59 17.69
C LYS A 300 12.54 -1.97 17.57
N GLY A 301 11.92 -2.24 18.70
CA GLY A 301 10.50 -2.58 18.72
C GLY A 301 9.60 -1.39 18.38
N SER A 302 8.30 -1.61 18.51
CA SER A 302 7.27 -0.63 18.19
C SER A 302 7.24 0.53 19.21
N PRO A 303 7.43 1.80 18.79
CA PRO A 303 7.23 2.97 19.65
C PRO A 303 5.82 3.04 20.24
N PHE A 304 4.82 2.54 19.51
CA PHE A 304 3.46 2.43 19.99
C PHE A 304 3.34 1.52 21.22
N VAL A 305 4.06 0.40 21.27
CA VAL A 305 4.05 -0.51 22.42
C VAL A 305 4.65 0.17 23.67
N ASN A 306 5.70 0.99 23.52
CA ASN A 306 6.20 1.82 24.61
C ASN A 306 5.13 2.79 25.15
N LYS A 307 4.34 3.40 24.25
CA LYS A 307 3.24 4.28 24.63
C LYS A 307 2.17 3.50 25.39
N MET A 308 1.74 2.34 24.88
CA MET A 308 0.69 1.53 25.51
C MET A 308 1.07 1.01 26.89
N GLN A 309 2.33 0.64 27.14
CA GLN A 309 2.79 0.27 28.48
C GLN A 309 2.61 1.42 29.50
N LYS A 310 2.78 2.68 29.07
CA LYS A 310 2.55 3.86 29.92
C LYS A 310 1.06 4.12 30.10
N GLU A 311 0.25 3.94 29.06
CA GLU A 311 -1.20 4.11 29.10
C GLU A 311 -1.90 3.14 30.07
N LEU A 312 -1.35 1.92 30.26
CA LEU A 312 -1.82 0.97 31.27
C LEU A 312 -1.70 1.50 32.71
N LEU A 313 -0.94 2.58 32.91
CA LEU A 313 -0.58 3.10 34.21
C LEU A 313 -0.98 4.58 34.37
N SER A 314 -1.71 5.14 33.41
CA SER A 314 -1.98 6.59 33.34
C SER A 314 -2.77 7.13 34.53
N GLU A 315 -3.49 6.27 35.25
CA GLU A 315 -4.27 6.62 36.44
C GLU A 315 -3.44 6.64 37.73
N HIS A 316 -2.18 6.24 37.66
CA HIS A 316 -1.30 6.14 38.83
C HIS A 316 -0.21 7.21 38.80
N ALA A 317 0.04 7.81 39.96
CA ALA A 317 1.22 8.65 40.15
C ALA A 317 2.46 7.74 40.19
N LEU A 318 3.25 7.77 39.12
CA LEU A 318 4.48 7.00 38.99
C LEU A 318 5.73 7.89 39.11
N PRO A 319 6.86 7.32 39.55
CA PRO A 319 8.16 7.97 39.44
C PRO A 319 8.57 8.16 37.97
N LYS A 320 9.78 8.65 37.70
CA LYS A 320 10.27 8.81 36.33
C LYS A 320 10.28 7.45 35.59
N VAL A 321 9.50 7.32 34.52
CA VAL A 321 9.36 6.07 33.76
C VAL A 321 10.12 6.11 32.43
N THR A 322 10.96 5.10 32.20
CA THR A 322 11.56 4.78 30.89
C THR A 322 11.03 3.43 30.41
N VAL A 323 10.61 3.35 29.15
CA VAL A 323 10.16 2.10 28.52
C VAL A 323 10.98 1.85 27.28
N SER A 324 11.50 0.64 27.13
CA SER A 324 12.12 0.12 25.92
C SER A 324 11.27 -0.99 25.31
N ASN A 325 11.34 -1.13 23.99
CA ASN A 325 10.68 -2.19 23.25
C ASN A 325 11.63 -2.80 22.21
N GLU A 326 11.53 -4.10 22.03
CA GLU A 326 12.25 -4.86 21.00
C GLU A 326 11.31 -5.78 20.23
N PHE A 327 11.57 -5.94 18.93
CA PHE A 327 10.89 -6.97 18.16
C PHE A 327 11.49 -8.35 18.45
N ARG A 328 10.63 -9.28 18.89
CA ARG A 328 10.98 -10.66 19.22
C ARG A 328 9.80 -11.57 18.87
N ALA A 329 10.06 -12.62 18.09
CA ALA A 329 9.05 -13.62 17.79
C ALA A 329 8.45 -14.21 19.08
N SER A 330 7.11 -14.21 19.19
CA SER A 330 6.41 -14.64 20.40
C SER A 330 6.54 -16.14 20.67
N TRP A 331 6.79 -16.92 19.61
CA TRP A 331 6.74 -18.39 19.58
C TRP A 331 8.12 -19.06 19.57
N TYR A 332 9.22 -18.31 19.62
CA TYR A 332 10.56 -18.89 19.48
C TYR A 332 10.95 -19.73 20.71
N LEU A 333 10.64 -21.02 20.63
CA LEU A 333 11.29 -22.10 21.36
C LEU A 333 12.42 -22.59 20.46
N ASN A 334 13.68 -22.32 20.79
CA ASN A 334 14.75 -23.13 20.24
C ASN A 334 14.88 -24.37 21.13
N PRO A 335 14.43 -25.57 20.70
CA PRO A 335 14.55 -26.78 21.52
C PRO A 335 16.01 -27.18 21.77
N PHE A 336 16.98 -26.61 21.03
CA PHE A 336 18.40 -26.94 21.13
C PHE A 336 19.30 -25.79 21.58
N ALA A 337 18.80 -24.56 21.63
CA ALA A 337 19.56 -23.41 22.14
C ALA A 337 18.91 -22.91 23.44
N LYS A 338 19.76 -22.65 24.44
CA LYS A 338 19.41 -22.02 25.72
C LYS A 338 18.94 -20.55 25.56
N VAL A 339 18.23 -20.21 24.48
CA VAL A 339 17.74 -18.85 24.24
C VAL A 339 16.46 -18.71 25.06
N PRO A 340 16.44 -17.82 26.07
CA PRO A 340 15.32 -17.69 26.98
C PRO A 340 14.09 -17.13 26.26
N PHE A 341 12.91 -17.54 26.71
CA PHE A 341 11.69 -16.81 26.42
C PHE A 341 11.88 -15.33 26.82
N PHE A 342 11.68 -14.43 25.86
CA PHE A 342 11.71 -13.00 26.14
C PHE A 342 10.47 -12.62 26.95
N HIS A 343 10.69 -12.30 28.22
CA HIS A 343 9.68 -11.87 29.17
C HIS A 343 9.95 -10.42 29.56
N PRO A 344 8.90 -9.57 29.59
CA PRO A 344 9.04 -8.18 29.99
C PRO A 344 9.56 -8.09 31.42
N LYS A 345 10.30 -7.02 31.70
CA LYS A 345 10.91 -6.78 33.01
C LYS A 345 10.62 -5.37 33.46
N VAL A 346 10.59 -5.19 34.78
CA VAL A 346 10.52 -3.89 35.43
C VAL A 346 11.60 -3.84 36.50
N HIS A 347 12.35 -2.74 36.52
CA HIS A 347 13.40 -2.47 37.47
C HIS A 347 13.16 -1.09 38.09
N SER A 348 13.21 -1.01 39.42
CA SER A 348 13.19 0.26 40.14
C SER A 348 14.60 0.68 40.55
N SER A 349 14.84 1.98 40.60
CA SER A 349 16.03 2.51 41.28
C SER A 349 15.96 2.21 42.78
N LYS A 350 17.11 2.20 43.46
CA LYS A 350 17.20 1.87 44.90
C LYS A 350 16.34 2.79 45.79
N ASP A 351 16.12 4.02 45.34
CA ASP A 351 15.32 5.05 46.01
C ASP A 351 13.87 5.11 45.50
N TYR A 352 13.46 4.21 44.59
CA TYR A 352 12.16 4.21 43.92
C TYR A 352 11.86 5.50 43.12
N GLY A 353 12.88 6.33 42.86
CA GLY A 353 12.76 7.58 42.10
C GLY A 353 12.62 7.40 40.58
N SER A 354 12.89 6.20 40.05
CA SER A 354 12.70 5.88 38.63
C SER A 354 12.39 4.41 38.38
N LEU A 355 11.70 4.15 37.27
CA LEU A 355 11.38 2.83 36.73
C LEU A 355 11.92 2.67 35.31
N GLU A 356 12.54 1.51 35.07
CA GLU A 356 12.94 1.04 33.74
C GLU A 356 12.12 -0.19 33.40
N MET A 357 11.44 -0.16 32.25
CA MET A 357 10.59 -1.24 31.77
C MET A 357 11.07 -1.75 30.41
N GLU A 358 11.30 -3.05 30.32
CA GLU A 358 11.53 -3.78 29.07
C GLU A 358 10.23 -4.42 28.60
N THR A 359 9.85 -4.16 27.35
CA THR A 359 8.67 -4.75 26.70
C THR A 359 9.06 -5.40 25.37
N TYR A 360 8.19 -6.26 24.83
CA TYR A 360 8.45 -6.93 23.55
C TYR A 360 7.22 -6.88 22.64
N ALA A 361 7.48 -6.83 21.33
CA ALA A 361 6.45 -6.88 20.30
C ALA A 361 6.79 -7.95 19.25
N ASP A 362 5.76 -8.56 18.66
CA ASP A 362 5.87 -9.47 17.51
C ASP A 362 4.82 -9.04 16.47
N PRO A 363 5.23 -8.36 15.39
CA PRO A 363 4.34 -7.92 14.34
C PRO A 363 3.91 -9.10 13.47
N VAL A 364 2.60 -9.33 13.36
CA VAL A 364 2.04 -10.38 12.51
C VAL A 364 1.48 -9.75 11.25
N HIS A 365 2.12 -9.99 10.10
CA HIS A 365 1.68 -9.47 8.81
C HIS A 365 0.71 -10.43 8.09
N GLU A 366 -0.07 -9.90 7.15
CA GLU A 366 -0.85 -10.71 6.22
C GLU A 366 0.11 -11.48 5.28
N LYS A 367 0.04 -12.82 5.28
CA LYS A 367 0.94 -13.66 4.44
C LYS A 367 0.86 -13.31 2.95
N THR A 368 -0.31 -12.86 2.48
CA THR A 368 -0.53 -12.51 1.07
C THR A 368 0.23 -11.27 0.64
N ASP A 369 0.40 -10.28 1.52
CA ASP A 369 1.21 -9.08 1.22
C ASP A 369 2.68 -9.43 1.04
N ALA A 370 3.20 -10.36 1.85
CA ALA A 370 4.57 -10.85 1.74
C ALA A 370 4.83 -11.67 0.46
N CYS A 371 3.80 -12.31 -0.11
CA CYS A 371 3.94 -13.13 -1.31
C CYS A 371 3.73 -12.35 -2.61
N PHE A 372 2.96 -11.26 -2.59
CA PHE A 372 2.60 -10.53 -3.80
C PHE A 372 2.34 -9.05 -3.52
N ASP A 373 3.31 -8.19 -3.85
CA ASP A 373 3.21 -6.73 -3.72
C ASP A 373 2.34 -6.14 -4.83
N ALA A 374 1.03 -6.29 -4.70
CA ALA A 374 0.04 -5.75 -5.63
C ALA A 374 -0.71 -4.53 -5.08
N GLY A 375 -0.37 -4.07 -3.88
CA GLY A 375 -1.04 -2.95 -3.19
C GLY A 375 -2.49 -3.24 -2.76
N PHE A 376 -3.00 -4.42 -3.11
CA PHE A 376 -4.35 -4.87 -2.77
C PHE A 376 -4.49 -5.34 -1.33
N PHE A 377 -3.46 -6.03 -0.84
CA PHE A 377 -3.37 -6.51 0.53
C PHE A 377 -2.86 -5.40 1.45
N SER A 378 -3.21 -5.48 2.73
CA SER A 378 -2.79 -4.46 3.69
C SER A 378 -1.29 -4.62 3.95
N ASN A 379 -0.54 -3.53 3.86
CA ASN A 379 0.88 -3.50 4.21
C ASN A 379 1.11 -3.19 5.71
N THR A 380 0.03 -3.03 6.49
CA THR A 380 0.11 -2.85 7.94
C THR A 380 0.14 -4.21 8.64
N VAL A 381 0.53 -4.25 9.91
CA VAL A 381 0.40 -5.49 10.68
C VAL A 381 -1.07 -5.85 10.89
N HIS A 382 -1.40 -7.13 10.82
CA HIS A 382 -2.71 -7.65 11.18
C HIS A 382 -2.94 -7.54 12.69
N GLU A 383 -1.94 -7.90 13.49
CA GLU A 383 -1.92 -7.73 14.93
C GLU A 383 -0.49 -7.44 15.43
N LEU A 384 -0.38 -6.67 16.52
CA LEU A 384 0.83 -6.59 17.32
C LEU A 384 0.66 -7.48 18.55
N ARG A 385 1.47 -8.53 18.67
CA ARG A 385 1.50 -9.34 19.90
C ARG A 385 2.46 -8.68 20.87
N CYS A 386 1.93 -8.16 21.96
CA CYS A 386 2.65 -7.33 22.90
C CYS A 386 2.85 -8.08 24.21
N LYS A 387 4.07 -8.01 24.77
CA LYS A 387 4.37 -8.48 26.11
C LYS A 387 4.72 -7.29 27.00
N PHE A 388 3.84 -7.01 27.95
CA PHE A 388 3.90 -5.93 28.92
C PHE A 388 4.22 -6.42 30.33
N ASN A 389 4.74 -5.51 31.14
CA ASN A 389 4.69 -5.65 32.59
C ASN A 389 3.26 -5.38 33.05
N SER A 390 2.71 -6.27 33.88
CA SER A 390 1.37 -6.08 34.45
C SER A 390 1.33 -4.82 35.34
N PRO A 391 0.17 -4.14 35.47
CA PRO A 391 0.04 -3.02 36.40
C PRO A 391 0.45 -3.37 37.83
N GLN A 392 0.12 -4.58 38.30
CA GLN A 392 0.56 -5.07 39.62
C GLN A 392 2.09 -5.05 39.73
N ALA A 393 2.80 -5.66 38.78
CA ALA A 393 4.26 -5.72 38.79
C ALA A 393 4.90 -4.34 38.78
N VAL A 394 4.36 -3.42 37.98
CA VAL A 394 4.90 -2.06 37.89
C VAL A 394 4.64 -1.28 39.18
N LEU A 395 3.45 -1.37 39.76
CA LEU A 395 3.11 -0.67 41.01
C LEU A 395 3.88 -1.22 42.21
N GLN A 396 4.08 -2.53 42.30
CA GLN A 396 4.93 -3.14 43.33
C GLN A 396 6.38 -2.66 43.19
N ALA A 397 6.90 -2.62 41.96
CA ALA A 397 8.24 -2.09 41.70
C ALA A 397 8.33 -0.59 42.02
N ALA A 398 7.27 0.18 41.79
CA ALA A 398 7.23 1.62 42.02
C ALA A 398 7.16 2.00 43.51
N THR A 399 6.47 1.21 44.33
CA THR A 399 6.16 1.56 45.72
C THR A 399 6.86 0.69 46.75
N GLY A 400 7.33 -0.50 46.37
CA GLY A 400 7.77 -1.55 47.28
C GLY A 400 6.63 -2.22 48.06
N ASP A 401 5.37 -1.92 47.76
CA ASP A 401 4.20 -2.51 48.44
C ASP A 401 3.77 -3.80 47.76
N ASP A 402 4.05 -4.96 48.38
CA ASP A 402 3.66 -6.27 47.87
C ASP A 402 2.15 -6.55 47.93
N ARG A 403 1.36 -5.70 48.60
CA ARG A 403 -0.10 -5.85 48.76
C ARG A 403 -0.92 -5.34 47.58
N VAL A 404 -0.28 -4.80 46.54
CA VAL A 404 -0.97 -4.40 45.31
C VAL A 404 -1.73 -5.60 44.74
N LYS A 405 -3.04 -5.43 44.53
CA LYS A 405 -3.93 -6.50 44.08
C LYS A 405 -3.71 -6.79 42.59
N PHE A 406 -3.74 -8.08 42.26
CA PHE A 406 -3.82 -8.55 40.89
C PHE A 406 -5.27 -8.52 40.41
N ASP A 407 -5.51 -7.98 39.22
CA ASP A 407 -6.81 -8.04 38.55
C ASP A 407 -6.70 -8.88 37.26
N PRO A 408 -7.01 -10.19 37.32
CA PRO A 408 -6.97 -11.06 36.15
C PRO A 408 -8.13 -10.85 35.18
N CYS A 409 -9.19 -10.15 35.59
CA CYS A 409 -10.45 -10.09 34.84
C CYS A 409 -10.63 -8.76 34.08
N HIS A 410 -9.69 -7.83 34.22
CA HIS A 410 -9.73 -6.55 33.55
C HIS A 410 -9.48 -6.69 32.04
N ASN A 411 -10.24 -5.95 31.22
CA ASN A 411 -10.14 -5.98 29.76
C ASN A 411 -9.03 -5.05 29.24
N PHE A 412 -7.79 -5.31 29.65
CA PHE A 412 -6.65 -4.44 29.31
C PHE A 412 -6.48 -4.21 27.81
N ALA A 413 -6.66 -5.24 26.97
CA ALA A 413 -6.43 -5.09 25.54
C ALA A 413 -7.59 -4.37 24.85
N LYS A 414 -8.85 -4.56 25.31
CA LYS A 414 -9.99 -3.73 24.91
C LYS A 414 -9.71 -2.25 25.12
N ASP A 415 -9.34 -1.84 26.33
CA ASP A 415 -9.10 -0.43 26.68
C ASP A 415 -7.97 0.19 25.84
N LEU A 416 -6.89 -0.57 25.59
CA LEU A 416 -5.80 -0.13 24.73
C LEU A 416 -6.22 -0.04 23.25
N ASN A 417 -7.06 -0.96 22.77
CA ASN A 417 -7.62 -0.89 21.42
C ASN A 417 -8.61 0.28 21.27
N GLU A 418 -9.39 0.62 22.31
CA GLU A 418 -10.23 1.82 22.34
C GLU A 418 -9.38 3.09 22.16
N LYS A 419 -8.27 3.20 22.91
CA LYS A 419 -7.30 4.30 22.76
C LYS A 419 -6.67 4.33 21.36
N THR A 420 -6.43 3.17 20.75
CA THR A 420 -5.87 3.07 19.39
C THR A 420 -6.84 3.59 18.35
N LEU A 421 -8.12 3.18 18.43
CA LEU A 421 -9.16 3.63 17.51
C LEU A 421 -9.46 5.12 17.70
N ALA A 422 -9.46 5.61 18.94
CA ALA A 422 -9.58 7.03 19.24
C ALA A 422 -8.44 7.84 18.60
N TRP A 423 -7.19 7.38 18.76
CA TRP A 423 -6.04 8.00 18.11
C TRP A 423 -6.17 8.03 16.58
N ALA A 424 -6.58 6.91 15.97
CA ALA A 424 -6.79 6.85 14.52
C ALA A 424 -7.89 7.82 14.06
N MET A 425 -9.01 7.90 14.80
CA MET A 425 -10.08 8.85 14.51
C MET A 425 -9.64 10.31 14.69
N GLU A 426 -8.78 10.62 15.66
CA GLU A 426 -8.27 11.98 15.86
C GLU A 426 -7.36 12.40 14.70
N ASN A 427 -6.51 11.48 14.24
CA ASN A 427 -5.45 11.76 13.26
C ASN A 427 -5.88 11.56 11.80
N ALA A 428 -6.97 10.85 11.53
CA ALA A 428 -7.45 10.66 10.16
C ALA A 428 -7.83 12.01 9.51
N PRO A 429 -7.54 12.22 8.20
CA PRO A 429 -7.97 13.40 7.47
C PRO A 429 -9.48 13.58 7.53
N THR A 430 -9.94 14.83 7.56
CA THR A 430 -11.38 15.17 7.68
C THR A 430 -12.26 14.41 6.67
N ARG A 431 -11.81 14.27 5.41
CA ARG A 431 -12.54 13.54 4.38
C ARG A 431 -12.62 12.03 4.63
N VAL A 432 -11.56 11.43 5.18
CA VAL A 432 -11.55 10.02 5.59
C VAL A 432 -12.49 9.80 6.76
N LYS A 433 -12.44 10.66 7.79
CA LYS A 433 -13.34 10.59 8.96
C LYS A 433 -14.81 10.67 8.55
N ARG A 434 -15.14 11.62 7.67
CA ARG A 434 -16.47 11.77 7.10
C ARG A 434 -16.95 10.48 6.42
N ARG A 435 -16.14 9.90 5.53
CA ARG A 435 -16.48 8.64 4.81
C ARG A 435 -16.66 7.48 5.80
N TYR A 436 -15.73 7.33 6.73
CA TYR A 436 -15.77 6.28 7.74
C TYR A 436 -17.02 6.39 8.61
N GLN A 437 -17.37 7.58 9.11
CA GLN A 437 -18.56 7.80 9.93
C GLN A 437 -19.87 7.63 9.15
N GLN A 438 -19.93 8.10 7.90
CA GLN A 438 -21.16 8.05 7.11
C GLN A 438 -21.47 6.67 6.54
N ARG A 439 -20.44 5.96 6.06
CA ARG A 439 -20.62 4.71 5.31
C ARG A 439 -19.57 3.64 5.58
N GLY A 440 -18.65 3.85 6.51
CA GLY A 440 -17.71 2.81 6.93
C GLY A 440 -18.35 1.81 7.89
N VAL A 441 -17.85 0.58 7.86
CA VAL A 441 -18.04 -0.40 8.94
C VAL A 441 -17.13 -0.02 10.11
N GLN A 442 -17.71 0.30 11.27
CA GLN A 442 -16.99 0.73 12.46
C GLN A 442 -16.25 -0.45 13.10
N LEU A 443 -15.02 -0.23 13.57
CA LEU A 443 -14.40 -1.13 14.54
C LEU A 443 -14.82 -0.74 15.95
N VAL A 444 -15.22 -1.73 16.75
CA VAL A 444 -15.53 -1.56 18.17
C VAL A 444 -14.73 -2.59 18.97
N PRO A 445 -14.02 -2.18 20.03
CA PRO A 445 -13.31 -3.13 20.88
C PRO A 445 -14.29 -3.99 21.67
N GLY A 446 -14.15 -5.31 21.56
CA GLY A 446 -14.88 -6.28 22.36
C GLY A 446 -14.08 -6.71 23.58
N ASP A 447 -14.76 -7.44 24.47
CA ASP A 447 -14.12 -7.98 25.68
C ASP A 447 -12.98 -8.96 25.35
N ASP A 448 -12.00 -9.01 26.25
CA ASP A 448 -10.78 -9.80 26.07
C ASP A 448 -11.06 -11.30 26.22
N ILE A 449 -10.37 -12.10 25.40
CA ILE A 449 -10.38 -13.55 25.48
C ILE A 449 -9.17 -14.00 26.30
N ASN A 450 -9.40 -14.14 27.61
CA ASN A 450 -8.36 -14.48 28.59
C ASN A 450 -7.88 -15.93 28.47
N HIS A 451 -6.56 -16.11 28.43
CA HIS A 451 -5.88 -17.40 28.49
C HIS A 451 -5.16 -17.57 29.82
N SER A 452 -5.14 -18.80 30.32
CA SER A 452 -4.38 -19.20 31.51
C SER A 452 -2.96 -19.68 31.19
N SER A 453 -2.57 -19.76 29.91
CA SER A 453 -1.27 -20.26 29.50
C SER A 453 -0.68 -19.50 28.31
N GLY A 454 0.65 -19.40 28.29
CA GLY A 454 1.41 -18.76 27.21
C GLY A 454 1.17 -19.41 25.85
N PRO A 455 1.23 -20.75 25.69
CA PRO A 455 0.96 -21.39 24.41
C PRO A 455 -0.43 -21.07 23.83
N SER A 456 -1.48 -21.05 24.65
CA SER A 456 -2.84 -20.71 24.20
C SER A 456 -2.92 -19.27 23.67
N TRP A 457 -2.20 -18.34 24.30
CA TRP A 457 -2.07 -16.97 23.81
C TRP A 457 -1.25 -16.88 22.52
N ILE A 458 -0.10 -17.58 22.42
CA ILE A 458 0.80 -17.55 21.25
C ILE A 458 0.08 -18.02 19.98
N TRP A 459 -0.70 -19.10 20.07
CA TRP A 459 -1.31 -19.78 18.92
C TRP A 459 -2.71 -19.30 18.54
N SER A 460 -3.25 -18.32 19.25
CA SER A 460 -4.48 -17.63 18.85
C SER A 460 -4.19 -16.44 17.92
N TYR A 461 -5.21 -15.78 17.40
CA TYR A 461 -5.12 -14.54 16.62
C TYR A 461 -6.27 -13.61 17.01
N MET A 462 -6.10 -12.31 16.86
CA MET A 462 -7.15 -11.32 17.09
C MET A 462 -8.40 -11.66 16.24
N ASN A 463 -9.57 -11.57 16.86
CA ASN A 463 -10.83 -11.85 16.17
C ASN A 463 -11.42 -10.57 15.60
N TYR A 464 -11.83 -10.62 14.34
CA TYR A 464 -12.59 -9.57 13.67
C TYR A 464 -13.95 -10.16 13.29
N GLU A 465 -14.94 -9.98 14.14
CA GLU A 465 -16.28 -10.55 13.97
C GLU A 465 -17.27 -9.47 13.61
N ASN A 466 -18.27 -9.79 12.79
CA ASN A 466 -19.38 -8.86 12.58
C ASN A 466 -20.21 -8.80 13.86
N ASP A 467 -20.67 -7.60 14.23
CA ASP A 467 -21.63 -7.48 15.31
C ASP A 467 -22.96 -8.10 14.85
N PRO A 468 -23.51 -9.09 15.59
CA PRO A 468 -24.78 -9.70 15.23
C PRO A 468 -25.97 -8.72 15.30
N GLN A 469 -25.84 -7.59 16.00
CA GLN A 469 -26.87 -6.58 16.18
C GLN A 469 -26.70 -5.38 15.24
N ASP A 470 -25.48 -5.10 14.77
CA ASP A 470 -25.20 -4.00 13.85
C ASP A 470 -24.28 -4.45 12.68
N PRO A 471 -24.81 -4.64 11.46
CA PRO A 471 -24.00 -5.00 10.30
C PRO A 471 -22.97 -3.92 9.90
N ASN A 472 -23.08 -2.71 10.46
CA ASN A 472 -22.12 -1.63 10.28
C ASN A 472 -21.04 -1.63 11.37
N CYS A 473 -20.98 -2.65 12.21
CA CYS A 473 -20.00 -2.78 13.29
C CYS A 473 -19.24 -4.10 13.14
N ARG A 474 -17.93 -4.05 13.39
CA ARG A 474 -17.09 -5.22 13.62
C ARG A 474 -16.46 -5.14 14.99
N VAL A 475 -16.68 -6.19 15.77
CA VAL A 475 -16.11 -6.34 17.10
C VAL A 475 -14.71 -6.91 16.96
N VAL A 476 -13.73 -6.19 17.50
CA VAL A 476 -12.33 -6.61 17.58
C VAL A 476 -12.07 -7.17 18.97
N ARG A 477 -11.84 -8.48 19.08
CA ARG A 477 -11.51 -9.12 20.37
C ARG A 477 -10.06 -9.55 20.42
N SER A 478 -9.41 -9.19 21.51
CA SER A 478 -8.01 -9.51 21.77
C SER A 478 -7.87 -10.72 22.65
N HIS A 479 -6.94 -11.61 22.31
CA HIS A 479 -6.53 -12.66 23.23
C HIS A 479 -5.47 -12.12 24.19
N THR A 480 -5.64 -12.42 25.47
CA THR A 480 -4.81 -11.90 26.55
C THR A 480 -4.29 -13.03 27.45
N MET A 481 -3.23 -12.74 28.22
CA MET A 481 -2.77 -13.58 29.32
C MET A 481 -2.18 -12.68 30.39
N ALA A 482 -2.67 -12.78 31.62
CA ALA A 482 -2.14 -12.04 32.75
C ALA A 482 -1.72 -13.01 33.86
N THR A 483 -0.70 -12.65 34.62
CA THR A 483 -0.18 -13.46 35.72
C THR A 483 0.14 -12.57 36.92
N PRO A 484 -0.15 -13.02 38.16
CA PRO A 484 0.19 -12.27 39.34
C PRO A 484 1.71 -12.32 39.58
N THR A 485 2.24 -11.43 40.42
CA THR A 485 3.68 -11.41 40.73
C THR A 485 4.17 -12.57 41.58
N ASP A 486 3.28 -13.23 42.33
CA ASP A 486 3.54 -14.43 43.13
C ASP A 486 3.28 -15.75 42.38
N HIS A 487 3.25 -15.70 41.04
CA HIS A 487 2.98 -16.87 40.20
C HIS A 487 3.93 -18.06 40.50
N PRO A 488 3.44 -19.32 40.55
CA PRO A 488 4.24 -20.48 40.94
C PRO A 488 5.50 -20.73 40.10
N ILE A 489 5.50 -20.24 38.86
CA ILE A 489 6.67 -20.20 38.00
C ILE A 489 7.21 -18.77 38.03
N PRO A 490 8.33 -18.48 38.73
CA PRO A 490 8.81 -17.12 38.94
C PRO A 490 9.09 -16.35 37.65
N ALA A 491 9.60 -17.02 36.61
CA ALA A 491 9.86 -16.40 35.30
C ALA A 491 8.59 -15.87 34.62
N ALA A 492 7.42 -16.45 34.94
CA ALA A 492 6.13 -16.06 34.42
C ALA A 492 5.36 -15.11 35.37
N GLY A 493 5.94 -14.66 36.48
CA GLY A 493 5.27 -13.73 37.40
C GLY A 493 5.16 -12.31 36.86
N GLY A 494 4.00 -11.68 37.09
CA GLY A 494 3.79 -10.24 36.86
C GLY A 494 3.69 -9.84 35.38
N LYS A 495 3.29 -10.75 34.49
CA LYS A 495 3.24 -10.52 33.04
C LYS A 495 1.83 -10.18 32.57
N LEU A 496 1.73 -9.32 31.56
CA LEU A 496 0.51 -9.04 30.81
C LEU A 496 0.80 -9.15 29.31
N TYR A 497 0.19 -10.11 28.62
CA TYR A 497 0.32 -10.27 27.18
C TYR A 497 -0.99 -9.89 26.52
N CYS A 498 -0.90 -9.04 25.50
CA CYS A 498 -2.05 -8.53 24.76
C CYS A 498 -1.81 -8.68 23.27
N LYS A 499 -2.88 -8.79 22.49
CA LYS A 499 -2.85 -8.56 21.04
C LYS A 499 -3.49 -7.22 20.80
N LEU A 500 -2.78 -6.30 20.15
CA LEU A 500 -3.25 -4.95 19.94
C LEU A 500 -3.43 -4.68 18.45
N LEU A 501 -4.44 -3.88 18.13
CA LEU A 501 -4.55 -3.22 16.85
C LEU A 501 -3.39 -2.23 16.74
N SER A 502 -2.68 -2.20 15.61
CA SER A 502 -1.70 -1.14 15.40
C SER A 502 -2.39 0.16 14.99
N PRO A 503 -1.77 1.33 15.25
CA PRO A 503 -2.23 2.61 14.71
C PRO A 503 -2.40 2.59 13.19
N ALA A 504 -1.48 1.92 12.47
CA ALA A 504 -1.52 1.86 11.02
C ALA A 504 -2.71 1.01 10.53
N LYS A 505 -2.97 -0.14 11.15
CA LYS A 505 -4.12 -0.99 10.81
C LYS A 505 -5.45 -0.28 11.09
N ALA A 506 -5.53 0.45 12.19
CA ALA A 506 -6.69 1.24 12.55
C ALA A 506 -6.98 2.33 11.50
N LEU A 507 -5.95 3.06 11.05
CA LEU A 507 -6.11 4.04 9.97
C LEU A 507 -6.40 3.40 8.62
N ASP A 508 -5.64 2.39 8.19
CA ASP A 508 -5.87 1.68 6.92
C ASP A 508 -7.30 1.11 6.82
N TRP A 509 -7.86 0.68 7.96
CA TRP A 509 -9.28 0.31 8.04
C TRP A 509 -10.22 1.47 7.70
N MET A 510 -10.00 2.66 8.27
CA MET A 510 -10.82 3.85 8.00
C MET A 510 -10.67 4.33 6.55
N TYR A 511 -9.46 4.25 5.98
CA TYR A 511 -9.19 4.65 4.60
C TYR A 511 -9.80 3.67 3.58
N THR A 512 -9.77 2.36 3.84
CA THR A 512 -10.09 1.36 2.80
C THR A 512 -11.04 0.27 3.26
N ASP A 513 -10.66 -0.57 4.23
CA ASP A 513 -11.40 -1.83 4.48
C ASP A 513 -12.83 -1.60 5.01
N SER A 514 -13.03 -0.55 5.82
CA SER A 514 -14.36 -0.17 6.32
C SER A 514 -15.35 0.16 5.19
N LEU A 515 -14.84 0.70 4.08
CA LEU A 515 -15.64 1.12 2.94
C LEU A 515 -15.94 -0.06 2.01
N ARG A 516 -14.98 -0.99 1.84
CA ARG A 516 -15.15 -2.20 1.02
C ARG A 516 -16.28 -3.10 1.51
N LEU A 517 -16.39 -3.30 2.82
CA LEU A 517 -17.33 -4.27 3.40
C LEU A 517 -18.79 -3.88 3.22
N LYS A 518 -19.12 -2.59 3.06
CA LYS A 518 -20.48 -2.17 2.72
C LYS A 518 -20.83 -2.34 1.25
N ILE A 519 -19.83 -2.42 0.38
CA ILE A 519 -20.02 -2.52 -1.07
C ILE A 519 -20.28 -3.97 -1.49
N ASN A 520 -19.98 -4.95 -0.63
CA ASN A 520 -20.11 -6.37 -0.95
C ASN A 520 -20.71 -7.21 0.19
N PRO A 521 -22.00 -7.58 0.14
CA PRO A 521 -22.45 -8.81 0.80
C PRO A 521 -21.81 -9.99 0.05
N VAL A 522 -20.74 -10.54 0.64
CA VAL A 522 -19.99 -11.70 0.14
C VAL A 522 -20.90 -12.89 -0.23
N GLU A 523 -22.13 -12.96 0.29
CA GLU A 523 -23.10 -14.01 0.03
C GLU A 523 -23.62 -14.08 -1.42
N GLU A 524 -23.93 -12.97 -2.09
CA GLU A 524 -24.35 -13.01 -3.51
C GLU A 524 -23.19 -13.45 -4.43
N LEU A 525 -21.97 -13.18 -4.00
CA LEU A 525 -20.75 -13.44 -4.74
C LEU A 525 -20.27 -14.90 -4.63
N VAL A 526 -20.25 -15.44 -3.40
CA VAL A 526 -19.94 -16.85 -3.14
C VAL A 526 -20.93 -17.73 -3.91
N GLN A 527 -22.21 -17.36 -3.93
CA GLN A 527 -23.23 -18.10 -4.68
C GLN A 527 -23.08 -17.99 -6.21
N SER A 528 -22.59 -16.86 -6.75
CA SER A 528 -22.46 -16.67 -8.21
C SER A 528 -21.12 -17.11 -8.81
N VAL A 529 -20.04 -17.15 -8.01
CA VAL A 529 -18.67 -17.44 -8.48
C VAL A 529 -18.24 -18.88 -8.19
N LEU A 530 -18.60 -19.47 -7.04
CA LEU A 530 -18.21 -20.86 -6.74
C LEU A 530 -18.67 -21.88 -7.80
N PRO A 531 -19.90 -21.81 -8.35
CA PRO A 531 -20.32 -22.74 -9.39
C PRO A 531 -19.44 -22.64 -10.64
N LYS A 532 -18.98 -21.43 -11.00
CA LYS A 532 -18.14 -21.17 -12.17
C LYS A 532 -16.70 -21.65 -11.96
N LEU A 533 -16.14 -21.47 -10.76
CA LEU A 533 -14.81 -21.99 -10.41
C LEU A 533 -14.82 -23.52 -10.31
N ARG A 534 -15.88 -24.13 -9.78
CA ARG A 534 -16.07 -25.61 -9.80
C ARG A 534 -16.19 -26.15 -11.22
N ALA A 535 -16.87 -25.43 -12.11
CA ALA A 535 -16.98 -25.80 -13.53
C ALA A 535 -15.63 -25.68 -14.27
N LEU A 536 -14.79 -24.71 -13.91
CA LEU A 536 -13.43 -24.58 -14.45
C LEU A 536 -12.50 -25.68 -13.94
N GLY A 537 -12.54 -26.00 -12.64
CA GLY A 537 -11.72 -27.07 -12.05
C GLY A 537 -12.09 -28.49 -12.50
N SER A 538 -13.38 -28.74 -12.80
CA SER A 538 -13.83 -30.05 -13.32
C SER A 538 -13.42 -30.27 -14.78
N ARG A 539 -13.34 -29.21 -15.59
CA ARG A 539 -12.88 -29.29 -16.99
C ARG A 539 -11.38 -29.53 -17.09
N THR A 540 -10.57 -28.93 -16.21
CA THR A 540 -9.13 -29.21 -16.15
C THR A 540 -8.83 -30.64 -15.67
N ALA A 541 -9.61 -31.17 -14.72
CA ALA A 541 -9.47 -32.56 -14.26
C ALA A 541 -9.85 -33.60 -15.34
N GLN A 542 -10.87 -33.33 -16.16
CA GLN A 542 -11.21 -34.19 -17.31
C GLN A 542 -10.16 -34.12 -18.43
N ALA A 543 -9.59 -32.94 -18.69
CA ALA A 543 -8.52 -32.79 -19.68
C ALA A 543 -7.21 -33.47 -19.25
N SER A 544 -6.88 -33.47 -17.94
CA SER A 544 -5.70 -34.19 -17.42
C SER A 544 -5.90 -35.71 -17.35
N GLY A 545 -7.13 -36.18 -17.12
CA GLY A 545 -7.45 -37.61 -17.10
C GLY A 545 -7.38 -38.28 -18.47
N GLN A 546 -7.75 -37.57 -19.54
CA GLN A 546 -7.66 -38.09 -20.91
C GLN A 546 -6.24 -38.05 -21.50
N ALA A 547 -5.33 -37.26 -20.92
CA ALA A 547 -3.93 -37.21 -21.35
C ALA A 547 -3.07 -38.34 -20.77
N GLN A 548 -3.56 -39.09 -19.77
CA GLN A 548 -2.82 -40.19 -19.13
C GLN A 548 -3.13 -41.59 -19.68
N GLU A 549 -4.07 -41.75 -20.62
CA GLU A 549 -4.45 -43.06 -21.20
C GLU A 549 -3.93 -43.29 -22.63
N ALA A 550 -3.04 -42.43 -23.15
CA ALA A 550 -2.55 -42.57 -24.51
C ALA A 550 -1.02 -42.51 -24.61
N GLN A 551 -0.30 -43.45 -24.00
CA GLN A 551 0.95 -44.01 -24.54
C GLN A 551 1.13 -45.48 -24.08
N PRO A 552 1.56 -46.40 -24.98
CA PRO A 552 1.89 -47.79 -24.63
C PRO A 552 3.18 -47.92 -23.82
#